data_AF-A0A949X893-F1
#
_entry.id   AF-A0A949X893-F1
#
_cell.length_a   1.000
_cell.length_b   1.000
_cell.length_c   1.000
_cell.angle_alpha   90.00
_cell.angle_beta   90.00
_cell.angle_gamma   90.00
#
_symmetry.space_group_name_H-M   'P 1'
#
loop_
_entity.id
_entity.type
_entity.pdbx_description
1 polymer ?
#
loop_
_entity_poly.entity_id
_entity_poly.type
_entity_poly.pdbx_seq_one_letter_code
_entity_poly.pdbx_strand_id
1 'polypeptide(L)'
;MKPVAGLALLFAASFAVAADNGVIRGVVNGPGGPEAGVWVIAETTDLPTRFTKVVVTDDKGRYVIPQLPKATYEVWARGYGLADTQKQKATPGKSVNFKAAAATPQQDAEHYPGMYWYSMLNIPGRDQFPGTGEKGNGISTNIKTQEAWVDTLKQSCQSCHALGSMGIRKVPAQFKDDAQSSVGAWGRRTQSGQAMTNMALSLGYMGIDAALKNFADWTDRIEKGELPFAKPERPKGVERNVVVTMWDFSTPYYYLHDGISSYQHDPRVNANGPVYGAPEESTDLIPVVDPVKHRAYQIKHPVQPGTPSSAQLPMQPSAYWGEKPIWDGSSSLHNAMMDAEGRVYFSARFRPAKNPEFCQKGSDHPSAKVMPIAENGRQLAI
;
A
#
# COMPACT_ATOMS: atom_id res chain seq x y z
N MET A 1 74.29 -9.45 26.76
CA MET A 1 73.19 -8.99 25.87
C MET A 1 71.93 -8.85 26.71
N LYS A 2 71.34 -7.65 26.76
CA LYS A 2 70.18 -7.29 27.58
C LYS A 2 68.87 -7.76 26.91
N PRO A 3 67.82 -8.11 27.66
CA PRO A 3 66.51 -8.39 27.07
C PRO A 3 65.82 -7.07 26.72
N VAL A 4 65.27 -7.00 25.50
CA VAL A 4 64.43 -5.87 25.06
C VAL A 4 62.98 -6.23 25.38
N ALA A 5 62.35 -5.42 26.23
CA ALA A 5 60.94 -5.53 26.56
C ALA A 5 60.09 -5.03 25.37
N GLY A 6 59.25 -5.90 24.82
CA GLY A 6 58.26 -5.55 23.80
C GLY A 6 57.01 -4.94 24.44
N LEU A 7 56.80 -3.65 24.20
CA LEU A 7 55.61 -2.90 24.62
C LEU A 7 54.43 -3.31 23.71
N ALA A 8 53.47 -4.06 24.23
CA ALA A 8 52.21 -4.35 23.54
C ALA A 8 51.30 -3.12 23.62
N LEU A 9 51.23 -2.33 22.54
CA LEU A 9 50.18 -1.31 22.39
C LEU A 9 48.86 -1.99 22.06
N LEU A 10 47.94 -2.04 23.03
CA LEU A 10 46.52 -2.24 22.78
C LEU A 10 45.99 -1.03 22.02
N PHE A 11 45.74 -1.18 20.72
CA PHE A 11 44.87 -0.27 19.98
C PHE A 11 43.42 -0.51 20.41
N ALA A 12 42.96 0.24 21.41
CA ALA A 12 41.53 0.44 21.61
C ALA A 12 41.05 1.36 20.47
N ALA A 13 40.45 0.77 19.44
CA ALA A 13 39.73 1.52 18.43
C ALA A 13 38.48 2.15 19.06
N SER A 14 38.64 3.36 19.61
CA SER A 14 37.53 4.23 19.94
C SER A 14 36.83 4.60 18.65
N PHE A 15 35.72 3.93 18.34
CA PHE A 15 34.74 4.47 17.39
C PHE A 15 34.15 5.74 18.01
N ALA A 16 34.81 6.87 17.77
CA ALA A 16 34.24 8.18 17.96
C ALA A 16 33.11 8.33 16.94
N VAL A 17 31.91 7.85 17.32
CA VAL A 17 30.67 8.18 16.63
C VAL A 17 30.53 9.70 16.74
N ALA A 18 30.62 10.38 15.61
CA ALA A 18 30.45 11.83 15.56
C ALA A 18 29.19 12.24 16.35
N ALA A 19 29.39 13.22 17.23
CA ALA A 19 28.33 13.82 18.02
C ALA A 19 27.34 14.52 17.07
N ASP A 20 26.04 14.34 17.35
CA ASP A 20 24.86 14.96 16.70
C ASP A 20 24.36 14.38 15.35
N ASN A 21 24.50 13.07 15.13
CA ASN A 21 24.18 12.40 13.84
C ASN A 21 22.69 12.10 13.53
N GLY A 22 21.72 12.74 14.19
CA GLY A 22 20.31 12.43 13.91
C GLY A 22 19.96 10.95 14.23
N VAL A 23 20.45 10.39 15.34
CA VAL A 23 20.32 8.96 15.65
C VAL A 23 19.50 8.71 16.91
N ILE A 24 18.58 7.75 16.88
CA ILE A 24 18.05 7.09 18.09
C ILE A 24 18.54 5.66 18.11
N ARG A 25 18.97 5.16 19.27
CA ARG A 25 19.51 3.79 19.40
C ARG A 25 19.05 3.13 20.68
N GLY A 26 19.25 1.82 20.79
CA GLY A 26 19.03 1.12 22.05
C GLY A 26 18.99 -0.38 21.86
N VAL A 27 18.35 -1.05 22.81
CA VAL A 27 18.20 -2.50 22.83
C VAL A 27 16.75 -2.87 23.12
N VAL A 28 16.25 -3.88 22.41
CA VAL A 28 14.99 -4.56 22.70
C VAL A 28 15.29 -5.89 23.38
N ASN A 29 14.75 -6.08 24.57
CA ASN A 29 14.76 -7.37 25.27
C ASN A 29 13.32 -7.86 25.42
N GLY A 30 13.13 -9.17 25.49
CA GLY A 30 11.86 -9.83 25.76
C GLY A 30 12.02 -10.89 26.84
N PRO A 31 11.04 -11.79 26.99
CA PRO A 31 11.04 -12.80 28.05
C PRO A 31 12.25 -13.75 27.99
N GLY A 32 12.78 -14.00 26.80
CA GLY A 32 13.93 -14.90 26.57
C GLY A 32 15.29 -14.21 26.50
N GLY A 33 15.38 -12.90 26.76
CA GLY A 33 16.60 -12.11 26.58
C GLY A 33 16.52 -11.16 25.38
N PRO A 34 17.64 -10.85 24.70
CA PRO A 34 17.62 -9.91 23.58
C PRO A 34 16.76 -10.40 22.40
N GLU A 35 15.98 -9.50 21.81
CA GLU A 35 15.04 -9.85 20.74
C GLU A 35 15.60 -9.48 19.37
N ALA A 36 16.04 -10.48 18.61
CA ALA A 36 16.56 -10.30 17.26
C ALA A 36 15.44 -10.25 16.20
N GLY A 37 15.67 -9.49 15.11
CA GLY A 37 14.73 -9.42 14.00
C GLY A 37 13.42 -8.69 14.33
N VAL A 38 13.43 -7.78 15.31
CA VAL A 38 12.26 -6.98 15.72
C VAL A 38 12.34 -5.60 15.05
N TRP A 39 11.21 -5.11 14.55
CA TRP A 39 11.13 -3.76 13.98
C TRP A 39 11.08 -2.73 15.10
N VAL A 40 11.96 -1.73 15.04
CA VAL A 40 11.87 -0.54 15.88
C VAL A 40 11.46 0.63 15.01
N ILE A 41 10.36 1.25 15.38
CA ILE A 41 9.64 2.25 14.59
C ILE A 41 9.76 3.58 15.31
N ALA A 42 10.17 4.63 14.60
CA ALA A 42 10.11 6.01 15.05
C ALA A 42 9.17 6.79 14.14
N GLU A 43 8.15 7.41 14.72
CA GLU A 43 7.13 8.17 14.00
C GLU A 43 7.01 9.59 14.55
N THR A 44 6.81 10.57 13.66
CA THR A 44 6.58 11.96 14.05
C THR A 44 5.59 12.67 13.12
N THR A 45 4.89 13.64 13.68
CA THR A 45 4.07 14.63 12.96
C THR A 45 4.65 16.05 13.09
N ASP A 46 5.86 16.21 13.62
CA ASP A 46 6.52 17.51 13.80
C ASP A 46 7.13 18.05 12.48
N LEU A 47 7.21 17.20 11.45
CA LEU A 47 7.71 17.56 10.12
C LEU A 47 6.54 18.00 9.21
N PRO A 48 6.81 18.68 8.08
CA PRO A 48 5.76 19.16 7.17
C PRO A 48 4.81 18.08 6.64
N THR A 49 5.22 16.82 6.66
CA THR A 49 4.31 15.68 6.54
C THR A 49 4.66 14.60 7.57
N ARG A 50 3.70 13.72 7.88
CA ARG A 50 3.93 12.58 8.79
C ARG A 50 5.10 11.76 8.26
N PHE A 51 6.01 11.42 9.16
CA PHE A 51 7.24 10.72 8.85
C PHE A 51 7.42 9.53 9.77
N THR A 52 7.76 8.38 9.19
CA THR A 52 8.07 7.16 9.92
C THR A 52 9.37 6.56 9.42
N LYS A 53 10.24 6.14 10.33
CA LYS A 53 11.44 5.36 10.00
C LYS A 53 11.45 4.07 10.79
N VAL A 54 11.72 2.95 10.11
CA VAL A 54 11.72 1.60 10.68
C VAL A 54 13.09 0.96 10.44
N VAL A 55 13.63 0.33 11.48
CA VAL A 55 14.85 -0.47 11.42
C VAL A 55 14.62 -1.82 12.08
N VAL A 56 15.57 -2.73 11.95
CA VAL A 56 15.47 -4.07 12.54
C VAL A 56 16.60 -4.29 13.55
N THR A 57 16.30 -4.99 14.65
CA THR A 57 17.29 -5.35 15.67
C THR A 57 18.24 -6.45 15.20
N ASP A 58 19.50 -6.37 15.64
CA ASP A 58 20.52 -7.41 15.43
C ASP A 58 20.36 -8.63 16.36
N ASP A 59 21.28 -9.60 16.30
CA ASP A 59 21.28 -10.81 17.16
C ASP A 59 21.31 -10.52 18.67
N LYS A 60 21.76 -9.32 19.06
CA LYS A 60 21.83 -8.88 20.45
C LYS A 60 20.70 -7.90 20.80
N GLY A 61 19.64 -7.85 19.98
CA GLY A 61 18.50 -6.97 20.17
C GLY A 61 18.83 -5.48 19.99
N ARG A 62 20.02 -5.14 19.48
CA ARG A 62 20.47 -3.75 19.35
C ARG A 62 19.93 -3.16 18.07
N TYR A 63 19.59 -1.87 18.10
CA TYR A 63 19.15 -1.14 16.92
C TYR A 63 19.71 0.28 16.89
N VAL A 64 19.76 0.84 15.69
CA VAL A 64 20.11 2.22 15.41
C VAL A 64 19.14 2.71 14.33
N ILE A 65 18.38 3.77 14.63
CA ILE A 65 17.55 4.50 13.67
C ILE A 65 18.37 5.69 13.19
N PRO A 66 18.92 5.66 11.96
CA PRO A 66 19.86 6.68 11.49
C PRO A 66 19.14 7.84 10.78
N GLN A 67 19.84 8.98 10.66
CA GLN A 67 19.44 10.09 9.78
C GLN A 67 17.99 10.55 10.04
N LEU A 68 17.63 10.70 11.30
CA LEU A 68 16.37 11.29 11.74
C LEU A 68 16.50 12.81 11.70
N PRO A 69 15.59 13.50 11.02
CA PRO A 69 15.44 14.95 11.16
C PRO A 69 15.25 15.37 12.63
N LYS A 70 15.60 16.62 12.93
CA LYS A 70 15.37 17.18 14.26
C LYS A 70 13.86 17.33 14.50
N ALA A 71 13.31 16.43 15.32
CA ALA A 71 11.90 16.36 15.70
C ALA A 71 11.77 15.52 16.98
N THR A 72 10.57 15.52 17.58
CA THR A 72 10.20 14.54 18.61
C THR A 72 9.50 13.35 17.94
N TYR A 73 9.91 12.15 18.32
CA TYR A 73 9.38 10.90 17.77
C TYR A 73 8.68 10.10 18.86
N GLU A 74 7.57 9.44 18.52
CA GLU A 74 7.12 8.27 19.24
C GLU A 74 7.90 7.05 18.74
N VAL A 75 8.52 6.32 19.66
CA VAL A 75 9.36 5.15 19.35
C VAL A 75 8.80 3.92 20.05
N TRP A 76 8.66 2.81 19.31
CA TRP A 76 8.25 1.52 19.87
C TRP A 76 8.83 0.35 19.07
N ALA A 77 8.82 -0.83 19.67
CA ALA A 77 9.21 -2.07 19.03
C ALA A 77 7.99 -2.97 18.75
N ARG A 78 8.03 -3.65 17.61
CA ARG A 78 7.03 -4.62 17.12
C ARG A 78 7.74 -5.81 16.50
N GLY A 79 7.27 -7.03 16.74
CA GLY A 79 7.79 -8.22 16.07
C GLY A 79 6.91 -9.44 16.27
N TYR A 80 7.01 -10.41 15.36
CA TYR A 80 6.25 -11.65 15.48
C TYR A 80 6.60 -12.38 16.78
N GLY A 81 5.59 -12.88 17.49
CA GLY A 81 5.67 -13.48 18.81
C GLY A 81 5.68 -12.49 19.98
N LEU A 82 5.67 -11.18 19.73
CA LEU A 82 5.72 -10.14 20.75
C LEU A 82 4.51 -9.22 20.69
N ALA A 83 4.04 -8.79 21.85
CA ALA A 83 3.12 -7.67 21.92
C ALA A 83 3.89 -6.38 21.63
N ASP A 84 3.24 -5.44 20.94
CA ASP A 84 3.78 -4.09 20.75
C ASP A 84 4.18 -3.48 22.11
N THR A 85 5.37 -2.88 22.14
CA THR A 85 5.81 -2.17 23.34
C THR A 85 5.08 -0.84 23.48
N GLN A 86 5.00 -0.32 24.70
CA GLN A 86 4.53 1.06 24.91
C GLN A 86 5.40 2.06 24.14
N LYS A 87 4.74 3.03 23.49
CA LYS A 87 5.41 4.11 22.77
C LYS A 87 6.13 5.03 23.75
N GLN A 88 7.38 5.37 23.43
CA GLN A 88 8.21 6.29 24.21
C GLN A 88 8.58 7.50 23.37
N LYS A 89 8.45 8.71 23.91
CA LYS A 89 8.90 9.92 23.21
C LYS A 89 10.42 10.06 23.28
N ALA A 90 11.05 10.35 22.15
CA ALA A 90 12.49 10.58 22.07
C ALA A 90 12.86 11.57 20.97
N THR A 91 13.99 12.23 21.14
CA THR A 91 14.64 13.06 20.12
C THR A 91 15.95 12.40 19.68
N PRO A 92 16.48 12.75 18.49
CA PRO A 92 17.80 12.29 18.10
C PRO A 92 18.89 12.60 19.15
N GLY A 93 19.84 11.67 19.31
CA GLY A 93 20.86 11.66 20.35
C GLY A 93 20.52 10.80 21.57
N LYS A 94 19.26 10.37 21.72
CA LYS A 94 18.80 9.57 22.87
C LYS A 94 19.00 8.06 22.68
N SER A 95 19.13 7.38 23.81
CA SER A 95 19.06 5.93 23.91
C SER A 95 17.69 5.51 24.46
N VAL A 96 16.98 4.63 23.77
CA VAL A 96 15.65 4.14 24.17
C VAL A 96 15.69 2.61 24.22
N ASN A 97 15.48 2.05 25.41
CA ASN A 97 15.47 0.60 25.59
C ASN A 97 14.03 0.12 25.79
N PHE A 98 13.74 -1.07 25.27
CA PHE A 98 12.42 -1.68 25.36
C PHE A 98 12.48 -3.04 26.05
N LYS A 99 11.42 -3.35 26.79
CA LYS A 99 11.09 -4.68 27.29
C LYS A 99 9.77 -5.11 26.66
N ALA A 100 9.82 -6.03 25.71
CA ALA A 100 8.65 -6.60 25.05
C ALA A 100 8.07 -7.75 25.88
N ALA A 101 6.76 -7.93 25.81
CA ALA A 101 6.07 -9.09 26.34
C ALA A 101 5.78 -10.08 25.21
N ALA A 102 5.61 -11.37 25.55
CA ALA A 102 5.11 -12.34 24.58
C ALA A 102 3.67 -11.98 24.14
N ALA A 103 3.38 -12.11 22.86
CA ALA A 103 2.02 -11.94 22.33
C ALA A 103 1.18 -13.20 22.59
N THR A 104 -0.14 -13.01 22.77
CA THR A 104 -1.10 -14.10 22.53
C THR A 104 -1.12 -14.47 21.04
N PRO A 105 -1.59 -15.67 20.65
CA PRO A 105 -1.71 -16.03 19.23
C PRO A 105 -2.50 -15.01 18.41
N GLN A 106 -3.56 -14.43 18.99
CA GLN A 106 -4.39 -13.41 18.35
C GLN A 106 -3.61 -12.10 18.17
N GLN A 107 -2.90 -11.64 19.21
CA GLN A 107 -2.07 -10.43 19.11
C GLN A 107 -0.95 -10.59 18.07
N ASP A 108 -0.31 -11.76 18.04
CA ASP A 108 0.75 -12.07 17.08
C ASP A 108 0.23 -12.01 15.64
N ALA A 109 -0.90 -12.67 15.38
CA ALA A 109 -1.50 -12.72 14.06
C ALA A 109 -1.94 -11.34 13.53
N GLU A 110 -2.31 -10.40 14.41
CA GLU A 110 -2.65 -9.03 14.00
C GLU A 110 -1.44 -8.27 13.41
N HIS A 111 -0.22 -8.74 13.64
CA HIS A 111 0.99 -8.20 13.01
C HIS A 111 1.31 -8.84 11.65
N TYR A 112 0.66 -9.95 11.29
CA TYR A 112 1.00 -10.68 10.06
C TYR A 112 0.66 -9.85 8.81
N PRO A 113 1.48 -9.95 7.75
CA PRO A 113 1.18 -9.28 6.49
C PRO A 113 -0.20 -9.70 5.98
N GLY A 114 -0.91 -8.77 5.33
CA GLY A 114 -2.25 -9.06 4.81
C GLY A 114 -2.32 -10.32 3.95
N MET A 115 -1.25 -10.66 3.22
CA MET A 115 -1.21 -11.88 2.39
C MET A 115 -1.45 -13.18 3.17
N TYR A 116 -1.09 -13.27 4.45
CA TYR A 116 -1.36 -14.44 5.29
C TYR A 116 -2.86 -14.59 5.57
N TRP A 117 -3.53 -13.47 5.84
CA TRP A 117 -4.98 -13.43 6.01
C TRP A 117 -5.72 -13.69 4.70
N TYR A 118 -5.25 -13.10 3.60
CA TYR A 118 -5.77 -13.34 2.26
C TYR A 118 -5.65 -14.81 1.84
N SER A 119 -4.56 -15.50 2.20
CA SER A 119 -4.37 -16.93 1.90
C SER A 119 -5.35 -17.88 2.60
N MET A 120 -6.17 -17.38 3.52
CA MET A 120 -7.24 -18.15 4.16
C MET A 120 -8.51 -18.25 3.29
N LEU A 121 -8.58 -17.57 2.14
CA LEU A 121 -9.67 -17.73 1.19
C LEU A 121 -9.70 -19.17 0.64
N ASN A 122 -10.89 -19.78 0.64
CA ASN A 122 -11.09 -21.14 0.15
C ASN A 122 -11.21 -21.17 -1.37
N ILE A 123 -10.10 -21.11 -2.10
CA ILE A 123 -10.13 -21.13 -3.58
C ILE A 123 -10.94 -22.34 -4.09
N PRO A 124 -11.93 -22.15 -5.00
CA PRO A 124 -12.71 -23.25 -5.55
C PRO A 124 -11.81 -24.37 -6.11
N GLY A 125 -12.18 -25.63 -5.88
CA GLY A 125 -11.43 -26.81 -6.32
C GLY A 125 -11.35 -26.91 -7.84
N ARG A 126 -10.31 -27.59 -8.36
CA ARG A 126 -10.13 -27.77 -9.81
C ARG A 126 -11.28 -28.55 -10.47
N ASP A 127 -11.92 -29.43 -9.71
CA ASP A 127 -13.10 -30.21 -10.09
C ASP A 127 -14.38 -29.37 -10.26
N GLN A 128 -14.36 -28.11 -9.79
CA GLN A 128 -15.46 -27.16 -9.97
C GLN A 128 -15.35 -26.37 -11.28
N PHE A 129 -14.43 -26.72 -12.18
CA PHE A 129 -14.24 -26.04 -13.46
C PHE A 129 -14.45 -26.97 -14.66
N PRO A 130 -14.97 -26.48 -15.80
CA PRO A 130 -15.34 -25.09 -16.08
C PRO A 130 -16.57 -24.62 -15.27
N GLY A 131 -16.70 -23.31 -15.06
CA GLY A 131 -17.86 -22.73 -14.37
C GLY A 131 -19.17 -23.09 -15.06
N THR A 132 -20.23 -23.33 -14.27
CA THR A 132 -21.54 -23.79 -14.77
C THR A 132 -22.65 -22.74 -14.60
N GLY A 133 -22.29 -21.52 -14.20
CA GLY A 133 -23.20 -20.39 -14.07
C GLY A 133 -24.03 -20.41 -12.79
N GLU A 134 -24.90 -19.41 -12.65
CA GLU A 134 -25.74 -19.17 -11.46
C GLU A 134 -26.62 -20.38 -11.10
N LYS A 135 -27.20 -21.06 -12.10
CA LYS A 135 -28.02 -22.27 -11.90
C LYS A 135 -27.20 -23.54 -11.60
N GLY A 136 -25.87 -23.45 -11.67
CA GLY A 136 -24.94 -24.53 -11.40
C GLY A 136 -24.14 -24.25 -10.13
N ASN A 137 -22.81 -24.20 -10.26
CA ASN A 137 -21.89 -23.97 -9.16
C ASN A 137 -21.67 -22.49 -8.82
N GLY A 138 -22.37 -21.57 -9.47
CA GLY A 138 -22.28 -20.13 -9.22
C GLY A 138 -21.03 -19.46 -9.81
N ILE A 139 -20.11 -20.21 -10.41
CA ILE A 139 -18.93 -19.68 -11.12
C ILE A 139 -19.35 -19.35 -12.55
N SER A 140 -18.89 -18.19 -13.06
CA SER A 140 -19.18 -17.76 -14.42
C SER A 140 -18.76 -18.80 -15.46
N THR A 141 -19.62 -19.03 -16.46
CA THR A 141 -19.33 -19.95 -17.56
C THR A 141 -18.14 -19.51 -18.42
N ASN A 142 -17.69 -18.27 -18.29
CA ASN A 142 -16.48 -17.76 -18.95
C ASN A 142 -15.18 -18.25 -18.30
N ILE A 143 -15.23 -18.63 -17.02
CA ILE A 143 -14.05 -19.10 -16.28
C ILE A 143 -13.90 -20.61 -16.48
N LYS A 144 -12.84 -20.99 -17.20
CA LYS A 144 -12.61 -22.38 -17.62
C LYS A 144 -11.71 -23.18 -16.67
N THR A 145 -10.92 -22.50 -15.84
CA THR A 145 -9.94 -23.14 -14.94
C THR A 145 -9.88 -22.42 -13.60
N GLN A 146 -9.34 -23.10 -12.60
CA GLN A 146 -9.08 -22.53 -11.27
C GLN A 146 -8.10 -21.34 -11.38
N GLU A 147 -7.09 -21.45 -12.24
CA GLU A 147 -6.09 -20.42 -12.44
C GLU A 147 -6.71 -19.13 -12.97
N ALA A 148 -7.68 -19.19 -13.87
CA ALA A 148 -8.40 -18.02 -14.37
C ALA A 148 -9.26 -17.35 -13.27
N TRP A 149 -9.83 -18.15 -12.36
CA TRP A 149 -10.55 -17.61 -11.20
C TRP A 149 -9.60 -16.89 -10.23
N VAL A 150 -8.45 -17.50 -9.93
CA VAL A 150 -7.40 -16.92 -9.08
C VAL A 150 -6.80 -15.67 -9.71
N ASP A 151 -6.58 -15.67 -11.03
CA ASP A 151 -6.09 -14.51 -11.77
C ASP A 151 -7.08 -13.35 -11.66
N THR A 152 -8.38 -13.60 -11.84
CA THR A 152 -9.41 -12.56 -11.68
C THR A 152 -9.42 -12.00 -10.24
N LEU A 153 -9.33 -12.85 -9.22
CA LEU A 153 -9.24 -12.39 -7.83
C LEU A 153 -8.01 -11.50 -7.60
N LYS A 154 -6.87 -11.86 -8.19
CA LYS A 154 -5.62 -11.10 -8.04
C LYS A 154 -5.63 -9.79 -8.82
N GLN A 155 -6.06 -9.83 -10.08
CA GLN A 155 -5.96 -8.70 -11.01
C GLN A 155 -7.11 -7.70 -10.88
N SER A 156 -8.31 -8.17 -10.53
CA SER A 156 -9.52 -7.32 -10.49
C SER A 156 -9.94 -6.91 -9.08
N CYS A 157 -9.47 -7.62 -8.05
CA CYS A 157 -9.76 -7.27 -6.65
C CYS A 157 -8.50 -6.88 -5.87
N GLN A 158 -7.48 -7.76 -5.81
CA GLN A 158 -6.31 -7.54 -4.96
C GLN A 158 -5.42 -6.35 -5.42
N SER A 159 -5.45 -6.01 -6.72
CA SER A 159 -4.75 -4.86 -7.29
C SER A 159 -5.21 -3.53 -6.67
N CYS A 160 -6.52 -3.36 -6.45
CA CYS A 160 -7.12 -2.15 -5.89
C CYS A 160 -7.39 -2.26 -4.37
N HIS A 161 -7.63 -3.48 -3.89
CA HIS A 161 -7.98 -3.75 -2.50
C HIS A 161 -6.90 -4.63 -1.88
N ALA A 162 -6.20 -4.15 -0.87
CA ALA A 162 -5.37 -5.01 -0.05
C ALA A 162 -6.26 -5.99 0.75
N LEU A 163 -6.68 -7.11 0.16
CA LEU A 163 -7.78 -7.94 0.66
C LEU A 163 -7.54 -8.43 2.08
N GLY A 164 -6.34 -8.92 2.41
CA GLY A 164 -6.06 -9.37 3.77
C GLY A 164 -5.77 -8.26 4.78
N SER A 165 -5.85 -6.98 4.39
CA SER A 165 -5.73 -5.87 5.34
C SER A 165 -6.89 -5.88 6.34
N MET A 166 -6.65 -5.33 7.54
CA MET A 166 -7.66 -5.29 8.60
C MET A 166 -8.97 -4.62 8.16
N GLY A 167 -8.90 -3.54 7.38
CA GLY A 167 -10.07 -2.84 6.86
C GLY A 167 -10.91 -3.67 5.88
N ILE A 168 -10.32 -4.71 5.27
CA ILE A 168 -11.03 -5.62 4.38
C ILE A 168 -11.47 -6.90 5.09
N ARG A 169 -10.60 -7.57 5.84
CA ARG A 169 -10.96 -8.84 6.53
C ARG A 169 -11.92 -8.68 7.70
N LYS A 170 -12.15 -7.46 8.20
CA LYS A 170 -13.20 -7.15 9.18
C LYS A 170 -14.32 -6.41 8.47
N VAL A 171 -15.49 -7.06 8.34
CA VAL A 171 -16.67 -6.45 7.69
C VAL A 171 -17.30 -5.42 8.65
N PRO A 172 -17.39 -4.13 8.27
CA PRO A 172 -18.02 -3.10 9.10
C PRO A 172 -19.48 -3.42 9.47
N ALA A 173 -19.88 -3.03 10.69
CA ALA A 173 -21.23 -3.28 11.22
C ALA A 173 -22.34 -2.79 10.29
N GLN A 174 -22.21 -1.60 9.71
CA GLN A 174 -23.18 -1.03 8.78
C GLN A 174 -23.62 -2.01 7.67
N PHE A 175 -22.68 -2.76 7.09
CA PHE A 175 -23.05 -3.70 6.01
C PHE A 175 -23.73 -4.95 6.53
N LYS A 176 -23.50 -5.33 7.79
CA LYS A 176 -24.17 -6.45 8.45
C LYS A 176 -25.59 -6.06 8.85
N ASP A 177 -25.78 -4.84 9.36
CA ASP A 177 -27.10 -4.36 9.79
C ASP A 177 -28.06 -4.19 8.60
N ASP A 178 -27.52 -3.73 7.45
CA ASP A 178 -28.26 -3.60 6.19
C ASP A 178 -28.59 -4.96 5.54
N ALA A 179 -27.99 -6.07 5.99
CA ALA A 179 -28.05 -7.37 5.33
C ALA A 179 -28.54 -8.51 6.23
N GLN A 180 -29.36 -9.40 5.67
CA GLN A 180 -29.86 -10.57 6.41
C GLN A 180 -28.83 -11.72 6.53
N SER A 181 -27.65 -11.59 5.90
CA SER A 181 -26.59 -12.61 5.89
C SER A 181 -25.22 -12.02 5.57
N SER A 182 -24.14 -12.72 5.92
CA SER A 182 -22.75 -12.31 5.58
C SER A 182 -22.51 -12.20 4.06
N VAL A 183 -23.19 -13.04 3.25
CA VAL A 183 -23.16 -12.93 1.79
C VAL A 183 -23.81 -11.62 1.33
N GLY A 184 -24.97 -11.29 1.91
CA GLY A 184 -25.65 -10.01 1.65
C GLY A 184 -24.80 -8.81 2.09
N ALA A 185 -24.10 -8.92 3.22
CA ALA A 185 -23.21 -7.87 3.73
C ALA A 185 -22.06 -7.61 2.76
N TRP A 186 -21.46 -8.66 2.20
CA TRP A 186 -20.44 -8.52 1.15
C TRP A 186 -21.01 -7.92 -0.15
N GLY A 187 -22.20 -8.35 -0.58
CA GLY A 187 -22.87 -7.75 -1.74
C GLY A 187 -23.18 -6.26 -1.56
N ARG A 188 -23.63 -5.85 -0.37
CA ARG A 188 -23.85 -4.43 -0.02
C ARG A 188 -22.54 -3.66 0.05
N ARG A 189 -21.49 -4.27 0.58
CA ARG A 189 -20.15 -3.69 0.69
C ARG A 189 -19.59 -3.32 -0.69
N THR A 190 -19.70 -4.19 -1.69
CA THR A 190 -19.19 -3.95 -3.05
C THR A 190 -19.97 -2.91 -3.84
N GLN A 191 -21.07 -2.39 -3.29
CA GLN A 191 -21.81 -1.27 -3.86
C GLN A 191 -21.34 0.09 -3.31
N SER A 192 -20.50 0.07 -2.26
CA SER A 192 -20.08 1.29 -1.56
C SER A 192 -18.98 2.04 -2.31
N GLY A 193 -19.13 3.36 -2.41
CA GLY A 193 -18.17 4.23 -3.09
C GLY A 193 -18.23 4.16 -4.62
N GLN A 194 -17.48 5.06 -5.27
CA GLN A 194 -17.65 5.37 -6.69
C GLN A 194 -17.06 4.32 -7.65
N ALA A 195 -16.30 3.34 -7.12
CA ALA A 195 -15.86 2.17 -7.88
C ALA A 195 -16.95 1.10 -8.09
N MET A 196 -18.13 1.26 -7.45
CA MET A 196 -19.30 0.36 -7.46
C MET A 196 -19.46 -0.47 -8.74
N THR A 197 -19.56 0.19 -9.90
CA THR A 197 -19.79 -0.50 -11.18
C THR A 197 -18.64 -1.41 -11.58
N ASN A 198 -17.38 -1.01 -11.36
CA ASN A 198 -16.21 -1.84 -11.68
C ASN A 198 -16.13 -3.09 -10.79
N MET A 199 -16.48 -2.95 -9.50
CA MET A 199 -16.57 -4.09 -8.59
C MET A 199 -17.68 -5.05 -9.04
N ALA A 200 -18.84 -4.53 -9.44
CA ALA A 200 -19.95 -5.35 -9.94
C ALA A 200 -19.59 -6.12 -11.22
N LEU A 201 -18.91 -5.49 -12.18
CA LEU A 201 -18.43 -6.14 -13.41
C LEU A 201 -17.43 -7.27 -13.10
N SER A 202 -16.49 -7.02 -12.19
CA SER A 202 -15.50 -8.01 -11.78
C SER A 202 -16.14 -9.22 -11.10
N LEU A 203 -17.09 -8.98 -10.19
CA LEU A 203 -17.87 -10.05 -9.56
C LEU A 203 -18.70 -10.84 -10.58
N GLY A 204 -19.32 -10.14 -11.54
CA GLY A 204 -20.06 -10.77 -12.64
C GLY A 204 -19.19 -11.70 -13.47
N TYR A 205 -17.95 -11.28 -13.78
CA TYR A 205 -16.99 -12.12 -14.50
C TYR A 205 -16.55 -13.34 -13.68
N MET A 206 -16.38 -13.19 -12.36
CA MET A 206 -16.03 -14.32 -11.47
C MET A 206 -17.17 -15.32 -11.27
N GLY A 207 -18.41 -14.84 -11.27
CA GLY A 207 -19.56 -15.55 -10.73
C GLY A 207 -19.89 -15.02 -9.33
N ILE A 208 -20.89 -14.16 -9.26
CA ILE A 208 -21.24 -13.35 -8.08
C ILE A 208 -21.47 -14.24 -6.86
N ASP A 209 -22.31 -15.26 -6.99
CA ASP A 209 -22.70 -16.13 -5.89
C ASP A 209 -21.51 -16.89 -5.30
N ALA A 210 -20.68 -17.49 -6.15
CA ALA A 210 -19.51 -18.23 -5.70
C ALA A 210 -18.49 -17.30 -5.02
N ALA A 211 -18.24 -16.11 -5.59
CA ALA A 211 -17.31 -15.14 -5.03
C ALA A 211 -17.78 -14.58 -3.67
N LEU A 212 -19.03 -14.13 -3.58
CA LEU A 212 -19.56 -13.56 -2.33
C LEU A 212 -19.68 -14.59 -1.21
N LYS A 213 -20.07 -15.84 -1.52
CA LYS A 213 -20.05 -16.94 -0.54
C LYS A 213 -18.64 -17.19 -0.01
N ASN A 214 -17.64 -17.14 -0.89
CA ASN A 214 -16.24 -17.31 -0.51
C ASN A 214 -15.76 -16.21 0.44
N PHE A 215 -16.02 -14.95 0.09
CA PHE A 215 -15.63 -13.81 0.92
C PHE A 215 -16.34 -13.81 2.27
N ALA A 216 -17.63 -14.15 2.28
CA ALA A 216 -18.42 -14.27 3.51
C ALA A 216 -17.88 -15.35 4.44
N ASP A 217 -17.69 -16.58 3.94
CA ASP A 217 -17.13 -17.69 4.71
C ASP A 217 -15.76 -17.33 5.32
N TRP A 218 -14.89 -16.74 4.49
CA TRP A 218 -13.56 -16.29 4.92
C TRP A 218 -13.61 -15.26 6.05
N THR A 219 -14.46 -14.23 5.95
CA THR A 219 -14.57 -13.23 7.01
C THR A 219 -15.30 -13.73 8.26
N ASP A 220 -16.29 -14.61 8.10
CA ASP A 220 -17.02 -15.21 9.23
C ASP A 220 -16.09 -16.11 10.06
N ARG A 221 -15.24 -16.87 9.39
CA ARG A 221 -14.19 -17.68 10.01
C ARG A 221 -13.20 -16.83 10.82
N ILE A 222 -12.72 -15.73 10.24
CA ILE A 222 -11.84 -14.78 10.92
C ILE A 222 -12.54 -14.15 12.14
N GLU A 223 -13.80 -13.75 12.00
CA GLU A 223 -14.58 -13.17 13.09
C GLU A 223 -14.79 -14.17 14.25
N LYS A 224 -14.94 -15.47 13.94
CA LYS A 224 -14.99 -16.56 14.93
C LYS A 224 -13.62 -16.87 15.57
N GLY A 225 -12.56 -16.17 15.16
CA GLY A 225 -11.23 -16.28 15.76
C GLY A 225 -10.26 -17.20 15.01
N GLU A 226 -10.58 -17.64 13.79
CA GLU A 226 -9.61 -18.37 12.98
C GLU A 226 -8.43 -17.46 12.60
N LEU A 227 -7.23 -18.00 12.73
CA LEU A 227 -5.97 -17.31 12.44
C LEU A 227 -5.29 -17.94 11.22
N PRO A 228 -4.38 -17.21 10.54
CA PRO A 228 -3.58 -17.79 9.47
C PRO A 228 -2.84 -19.04 9.95
N PHE A 229 -2.88 -20.10 9.14
CA PHE A 229 -2.25 -21.39 9.46
C PHE A 229 -0.72 -21.30 9.48
N ALA A 230 -0.14 -20.40 8.66
CA ALA A 230 1.28 -20.14 8.59
C ALA A 230 1.66 -18.92 9.45
N LYS A 231 2.84 -18.97 10.06
CA LYS A 231 3.42 -17.85 10.79
C LYS A 231 4.57 -17.25 9.97
N PRO A 232 4.64 -15.91 9.82
CA PRO A 232 5.76 -15.26 9.19
C PRO A 232 7.02 -15.35 10.06
N GLU A 233 8.18 -15.39 9.41
CA GLU A 233 9.46 -15.36 10.09
C GLU A 233 9.93 -13.91 10.31
N ARG A 234 10.70 -13.70 11.38
CA ARG A 234 11.41 -12.44 11.58
C ARG A 234 12.61 -12.33 10.63
N PRO A 235 13.03 -11.12 10.22
CA PRO A 235 14.22 -10.92 9.42
C PRO A 235 15.47 -11.54 10.05
N LYS A 236 16.30 -12.20 9.23
CA LYS A 236 17.56 -12.85 9.64
C LYS A 236 18.72 -12.38 8.76
N GLY A 237 19.94 -12.47 9.29
CA GLY A 237 21.15 -12.13 8.53
C GLY A 237 21.09 -10.74 7.90
N VAL A 238 21.31 -10.67 6.57
CA VAL A 238 21.37 -9.41 5.82
C VAL A 238 20.04 -8.63 5.79
N GLU A 239 18.91 -9.31 5.94
CA GLU A 239 17.58 -8.68 5.93
C GLU A 239 17.41 -7.65 7.05
N ARG A 240 18.19 -7.79 8.14
CA ARG A 240 18.17 -6.87 9.28
C ARG A 240 18.83 -5.51 8.98
N ASN A 241 19.53 -5.39 7.85
CA ASN A 241 20.14 -4.14 7.42
C ASN A 241 19.15 -3.21 6.70
N VAL A 242 17.89 -3.63 6.53
CA VAL A 242 16.86 -2.80 5.89
C VAL A 242 16.47 -1.64 6.79
N VAL A 243 16.48 -0.44 6.21
CA VAL A 243 15.91 0.77 6.79
C VAL A 243 14.78 1.25 5.89
N VAL A 244 13.57 1.33 6.43
CA VAL A 244 12.40 1.83 5.70
C VAL A 244 12.12 3.25 6.15
N THR A 245 12.03 4.19 5.22
CA THR A 245 11.59 5.57 5.50
C THR A 245 10.30 5.83 4.75
N MET A 246 9.29 6.34 5.45
CA MET A 246 7.95 6.53 4.94
C MET A 246 7.49 7.96 5.21
N TRP A 247 6.72 8.48 4.26
CA TRP A 247 6.06 9.77 4.36
C TRP A 247 4.60 9.59 3.95
N ASP A 248 3.69 10.25 4.66
CA ASP A 248 2.36 10.48 4.11
C ASP A 248 2.51 11.52 2.97
N PHE A 249 1.85 11.30 1.83
CA PHE A 249 1.97 12.26 0.73
C PHE A 249 0.72 12.47 -0.12
N SER A 250 -0.38 11.81 0.24
CA SER A 250 -1.72 12.09 -0.26
C SER A 250 -2.66 12.36 0.92
N THR A 251 -3.97 12.32 0.71
CA THR A 251 -4.98 12.45 1.77
C THR A 251 -5.58 11.08 2.10
N PRO A 252 -6.25 10.92 3.27
CA PRO A 252 -7.02 9.71 3.57
C PRO A 252 -8.22 9.45 2.65
N TYR A 253 -8.58 10.40 1.79
CA TYR A 253 -9.76 10.33 0.92
C TYR A 253 -9.46 9.77 -0.47
N TYR A 254 -8.28 10.11 -1.00
CA TYR A 254 -7.98 9.88 -2.41
C TYR A 254 -7.19 8.58 -2.59
N TYR A 255 -7.61 7.82 -3.60
CA TYR A 255 -6.94 6.61 -4.03
C TYR A 255 -5.65 6.97 -4.77
N LEU A 256 -4.61 6.14 -4.62
CA LEU A 256 -3.34 6.29 -5.33
C LEU A 256 -3.08 5.01 -6.11
N HIS A 257 -2.98 5.12 -7.43
CA HIS A 257 -2.76 3.98 -8.32
C HIS A 257 -1.28 3.80 -8.67
N ASP A 258 -0.64 4.83 -9.24
CA ASP A 258 0.77 4.78 -9.66
C ASP A 258 1.63 5.82 -8.96
N GLY A 259 2.95 5.71 -9.15
CA GLY A 259 3.88 6.79 -8.90
C GLY A 259 5.19 6.61 -9.65
N ILE A 260 5.90 7.72 -9.84
CA ILE A 260 7.21 7.75 -10.49
C ILE A 260 8.21 8.52 -9.64
N SER A 261 9.38 7.91 -9.44
CA SER A 261 10.47 8.48 -8.65
C SER A 261 11.66 8.90 -9.48
N SER A 262 11.87 8.34 -10.67
CA SER A 262 12.96 8.70 -11.57
C SER A 262 12.74 8.09 -12.96
N TYR A 263 13.60 8.44 -13.91
CA TYR A 263 13.61 7.80 -15.23
C TYR A 263 14.00 6.33 -15.12
N GLN A 264 13.19 5.44 -15.71
CA GLN A 264 13.36 3.99 -15.59
C GLN A 264 14.70 3.46 -16.16
N HIS A 265 15.31 4.18 -17.11
CA HIS A 265 16.58 3.77 -17.73
C HIS A 265 17.81 4.43 -17.10
N ASP A 266 17.63 5.51 -16.33
CA ASP A 266 18.69 6.09 -15.50
C ASP A 266 18.09 6.66 -14.20
N PRO A 267 18.13 5.92 -13.08
CA PRO A 267 17.52 6.36 -11.83
C PRO A 267 18.21 7.60 -11.23
N ARG A 268 19.36 8.04 -11.75
CA ARG A 268 20.08 9.23 -11.27
C ARG A 268 19.45 10.55 -11.75
N VAL A 269 18.61 10.52 -12.79
CA VAL A 269 17.95 11.72 -13.34
C VAL A 269 17.22 12.52 -12.25
N ASN A 270 16.53 11.83 -11.35
CA ASN A 270 15.82 12.44 -10.22
C ASN A 270 16.38 12.00 -8.87
N ALA A 271 17.71 11.86 -8.75
CA ALA A 271 18.35 11.49 -7.50
C ALA A 271 17.96 12.46 -6.37
N ASN A 272 17.37 11.93 -5.30
CA ASN A 272 16.82 12.69 -4.16
C ASN A 272 15.72 13.70 -4.53
N GLY A 273 15.19 13.63 -5.75
CA GLY A 273 14.13 14.52 -6.20
C GLY A 273 12.75 14.09 -5.71
N PRO A 274 11.70 14.85 -6.07
CA PRO A 274 10.34 14.56 -5.66
C PRO A 274 9.80 13.27 -6.30
N VAL A 275 8.93 12.57 -5.59
CA VAL A 275 8.18 11.43 -6.12
C VAL A 275 6.75 11.88 -6.41
N TYR A 276 6.27 11.59 -7.61
CA TYR A 276 4.98 12.05 -8.12
C TYR A 276 4.01 10.87 -8.18
N GLY A 277 2.82 11.02 -7.61
CA GLY A 277 1.76 10.00 -7.64
C GLY A 277 0.70 10.25 -8.71
N ALA A 278 0.01 9.20 -9.11
CA ALA A 278 -1.15 9.25 -10.02
C ALA A 278 -2.40 8.74 -9.29
N PRO A 279 -3.32 9.63 -8.89
CA PRO A 279 -4.44 9.30 -8.02
C PRO A 279 -5.67 8.73 -8.78
N GLU A 280 -5.46 8.00 -9.88
CA GLU A 280 -6.48 7.47 -10.81
C GLU A 280 -7.95 7.61 -10.39
N GLU A 281 -8.72 8.34 -11.21
CA GLU A 281 -10.14 8.69 -11.00
C GLU A 281 -10.47 9.46 -9.71
N SER A 282 -9.63 9.43 -8.66
CA SER A 282 -10.02 9.89 -7.34
C SER A 282 -9.88 11.39 -7.12
N THR A 283 -8.90 12.03 -7.74
CA THR A 283 -8.75 13.50 -7.71
C THR A 283 -7.91 14.01 -8.88
N ASP A 284 -7.94 15.32 -9.12
CA ASP A 284 -7.05 16.01 -10.07
C ASP A 284 -5.77 16.54 -9.43
N LEU A 285 -5.59 16.27 -8.13
CA LEU A 285 -4.46 16.74 -7.36
C LEU A 285 -3.38 15.67 -7.38
N ILE A 286 -2.34 15.87 -8.20
CA ILE A 286 -1.15 15.02 -8.25
C ILE A 286 -0.44 15.14 -6.88
N PRO A 287 -0.41 14.08 -6.05
CA PRO A 287 0.33 14.10 -4.80
C PRO A 287 1.83 14.02 -5.07
N VAL A 288 2.62 14.82 -4.36
CA VAL A 288 4.07 14.87 -4.50
C VAL A 288 4.72 14.82 -3.13
N VAL A 289 5.73 13.98 -2.95
CA VAL A 289 6.60 13.98 -1.77
C VAL A 289 8.01 14.41 -2.14
N ASP A 290 8.55 15.35 -1.37
CA ASP A 290 9.94 15.77 -1.43
C ASP A 290 10.66 15.13 -0.23
N PRO A 291 11.38 14.02 -0.45
CA PRO A 291 11.95 13.21 0.64
C PRO A 291 13.09 13.94 1.37
N VAL A 292 13.76 14.89 0.72
CA VAL A 292 14.85 15.69 1.32
C VAL A 292 14.28 16.74 2.26
N LYS A 293 13.17 17.38 1.90
CA LYS A 293 12.53 18.42 2.73
C LYS A 293 11.46 17.86 3.67
N HIS A 294 11.21 16.55 3.66
CA HIS A 294 10.18 15.88 4.46
C HIS A 294 8.81 16.56 4.34
N ARG A 295 8.42 16.93 3.12
CA ARG A 295 7.16 17.62 2.85
C ARG A 295 6.38 16.94 1.74
N ALA A 296 5.07 17.01 1.86
CA ALA A 296 4.15 16.65 0.80
C ALA A 296 3.43 17.90 0.29
N TYR A 297 3.11 17.92 -1.00
CA TYR A 297 2.30 18.96 -1.63
C TYR A 297 1.54 18.38 -2.81
N GLN A 298 0.67 19.18 -3.41
CA GLN A 298 -0.17 18.77 -4.52
C GLN A 298 0.00 19.69 -5.71
N ILE A 299 -0.04 19.12 -6.91
CA ILE A 299 -0.07 19.86 -8.18
C ILE A 299 -1.45 19.64 -8.80
N LYS A 300 -2.21 20.70 -9.06
CA LYS A 300 -3.50 20.58 -9.74
C LYS A 300 -3.26 20.31 -11.23
N HIS A 301 -3.71 19.16 -11.71
CA HIS A 301 -3.72 18.85 -13.13
C HIS A 301 -4.77 19.73 -13.84
N PRO A 302 -4.43 20.36 -14.99
CA PRO A 302 -5.38 21.16 -15.74
C PRO A 302 -6.45 20.27 -16.37
N VAL A 303 -7.72 20.71 -16.32
CA VAL A 303 -8.85 19.99 -16.91
C VAL A 303 -9.73 20.99 -17.65
N GLN A 304 -10.13 20.64 -18.88
CA GLN A 304 -11.01 21.47 -19.70
C GLN A 304 -12.46 21.44 -19.17
N PRO A 305 -13.21 22.54 -19.30
CA PRO A 305 -14.64 22.56 -19.00
C PRO A 305 -15.41 21.45 -19.72
N GLY A 306 -16.40 20.87 -19.03
CA GLY A 306 -17.22 19.78 -19.58
C GLY A 306 -16.58 18.39 -19.52
N THR A 307 -15.36 18.26 -18.97
CA THR A 307 -14.76 16.95 -18.69
C THR A 307 -15.54 16.24 -17.57
N PRO A 308 -15.95 14.97 -17.74
CA PRO A 308 -16.65 14.21 -16.70
C PRO A 308 -15.84 14.06 -15.42
N SER A 309 -16.52 14.08 -14.27
CA SER A 309 -15.93 13.87 -12.95
C SER A 309 -16.46 12.59 -12.30
N SER A 310 -15.58 11.90 -11.57
CA SER A 310 -15.92 10.77 -10.72
C SER A 310 -16.96 11.10 -9.66
N ALA A 311 -17.11 12.39 -9.28
CA ALA A 311 -18.14 12.84 -8.33
C ALA A 311 -19.57 12.52 -8.78
N GLN A 312 -19.77 12.27 -10.07
CA GLN A 312 -21.08 11.95 -10.67
C GLN A 312 -21.33 10.44 -10.78
N LEU A 313 -20.36 9.60 -10.42
CA LEU A 313 -20.50 8.15 -10.48
C LEU A 313 -21.51 7.67 -9.44
N PRO A 314 -22.30 6.62 -9.77
CA PRO A 314 -23.19 6.02 -8.79
C PRO A 314 -22.39 5.41 -7.63
N MET A 315 -22.93 5.54 -6.43
CA MET A 315 -22.38 4.91 -5.23
C MET A 315 -23.47 4.64 -4.21
N GLN A 316 -23.26 3.61 -3.39
CA GLN A 316 -23.91 3.51 -2.09
C GLN A 316 -23.00 4.09 -0.98
N PRO A 317 -23.57 4.45 0.19
CA PRO A 317 -22.79 5.02 1.29
C PRO A 317 -21.64 4.11 1.76
N SER A 318 -20.50 4.73 2.05
CA SER A 318 -19.30 4.11 2.61
C SER A 318 -19.39 3.97 4.13
N ALA A 319 -18.88 2.87 4.68
CA ALA A 319 -18.76 2.67 6.13
C ALA A 319 -17.79 3.64 6.84
N TYR A 320 -16.97 4.35 6.07
CA TYR A 320 -15.97 5.30 6.61
C TYR A 320 -16.33 6.75 6.33
N TRP A 321 -16.97 7.01 5.19
CA TRP A 321 -17.17 8.37 4.67
C TRP A 321 -18.65 8.71 4.39
N GLY A 322 -19.57 7.79 4.70
CA GLY A 322 -21.00 7.97 4.51
C GLY A 322 -21.37 8.20 3.05
N GLU A 323 -22.33 9.08 2.83
CA GLU A 323 -22.93 9.37 1.51
C GLU A 323 -22.07 10.30 0.64
N LYS A 324 -20.98 10.86 1.19
CA LYS A 324 -20.17 11.86 0.49
C LYS A 324 -19.39 11.21 -0.66
N PRO A 325 -19.53 11.67 -1.92
CA PRO A 325 -18.64 11.26 -3.02
C PRO A 325 -17.27 11.91 -2.83
N ILE A 326 -16.34 11.15 -2.23
CA ILE A 326 -15.01 11.66 -1.90
C ILE A 326 -14.06 11.69 -3.10
N TRP A 327 -14.37 10.96 -4.18
CA TRP A 327 -13.61 11.08 -5.42
C TRP A 327 -14.17 12.24 -6.25
N ASP A 328 -13.32 13.21 -6.54
CA ASP A 328 -13.67 14.43 -7.28
C ASP A 328 -12.94 14.54 -8.64
N GLY A 329 -12.11 13.54 -8.96
CA GLY A 329 -11.25 13.53 -10.13
C GLY A 329 -12.01 13.60 -11.45
N SER A 330 -11.63 14.58 -12.28
CA SER A 330 -12.02 14.65 -13.68
C SER A 330 -10.90 14.13 -14.59
N SER A 331 -9.67 14.14 -14.10
CA SER A 331 -8.47 13.95 -14.89
C SER A 331 -8.02 12.51 -15.08
N SER A 332 -8.51 11.55 -14.28
CA SER A 332 -8.15 10.13 -14.41
C SER A 332 -6.65 9.90 -14.68
N LEU A 333 -5.81 10.41 -13.79
CA LEU A 333 -4.35 10.36 -13.90
C LEU A 333 -3.83 8.93 -13.74
N HIS A 334 -3.05 8.47 -14.70
CA HIS A 334 -2.53 7.10 -14.74
C HIS A 334 -1.14 7.05 -15.37
N ASN A 335 -0.40 5.98 -15.07
CA ASN A 335 0.89 5.66 -15.67
C ASN A 335 1.86 6.86 -15.65
N ALA A 336 2.22 7.29 -14.44
CA ALA A 336 3.21 8.36 -14.25
C ALA A 336 4.57 7.89 -14.80
N MET A 337 5.14 8.66 -15.71
CA MET A 337 6.42 8.37 -16.35
C MET A 337 7.35 9.57 -16.24
N MET A 338 8.65 9.33 -16.31
CA MET A 338 9.66 10.39 -16.36
C MET A 338 10.60 10.11 -17.53
N ASP A 339 11.07 11.15 -18.22
CA ASP A 339 12.05 11.01 -19.29
C ASP A 339 13.48 11.38 -18.86
N ALA A 340 14.42 11.30 -19.81
CA ALA A 340 15.84 11.58 -19.57
C ALA A 340 16.13 13.05 -19.22
N GLU A 341 15.20 13.97 -19.49
CA GLU A 341 15.29 15.38 -19.11
C GLU A 341 14.60 15.69 -17.78
N GLY A 342 14.04 14.67 -17.11
CA GLY A 342 13.33 14.82 -15.84
C GLY A 342 11.91 15.39 -15.98
N ARG A 343 11.35 15.41 -17.20
CA ARG A 343 9.96 15.81 -17.43
C ARG A 343 9.04 14.66 -16.99
N VAL A 344 7.97 14.99 -16.29
CA VAL A 344 6.98 14.02 -15.80
C VAL A 344 5.81 13.98 -16.76
N TYR A 345 5.35 12.78 -17.10
CA TYR A 345 4.25 12.56 -18.02
C TYR A 345 3.19 11.70 -17.36
N PHE A 346 1.94 11.91 -17.77
CA PHE A 346 0.80 11.11 -17.35
C PHE A 346 0.00 10.68 -18.57
N SER A 347 -0.56 9.48 -18.51
CA SER A 347 -1.75 9.15 -19.28
C SER A 347 -2.96 9.69 -18.52
N ALA A 348 -3.56 10.79 -18.98
CA ALA A 348 -4.60 11.51 -18.25
C ALA A 348 -5.78 11.87 -19.15
N ARG A 349 -6.99 11.78 -18.62
CA ARG A 349 -8.16 12.49 -19.16
C ARG A 349 -7.97 13.97 -18.84
N PHE A 350 -8.14 14.88 -19.77
CA PHE A 350 -8.22 16.30 -19.41
C PHE A 350 -9.21 17.09 -20.25
N ARG A 351 -9.93 16.37 -21.11
CA ARG A 351 -10.97 16.89 -21.98
C ARG A 351 -12.06 15.82 -22.18
N PRO A 352 -13.23 16.20 -22.70
CA PRO A 352 -14.23 15.24 -23.16
C PRO A 352 -13.65 14.22 -24.15
N ALA A 353 -14.27 13.04 -24.18
CA ALA A 353 -13.75 11.87 -24.89
C ALA A 353 -13.60 12.07 -26.41
N LYS A 354 -14.45 12.89 -27.03
CA LYS A 354 -14.42 13.16 -28.47
C LYS A 354 -13.06 13.71 -28.91
N ASN A 355 -12.40 13.02 -29.84
CA ASN A 355 -11.14 13.48 -30.41
C ASN A 355 -11.33 14.63 -31.41
N PRO A 356 -10.30 15.49 -31.58
CA PRO A 356 -10.26 16.48 -32.66
C PRO A 356 -10.43 15.84 -34.04
N GLU A 357 -10.97 16.59 -34.99
CA GLU A 357 -11.27 16.10 -36.34
C GLU A 357 -10.04 15.53 -37.07
N PHE A 358 -8.85 16.08 -36.84
CA PHE A 358 -7.62 15.59 -37.46
C PHE A 358 -7.22 14.17 -36.99
N CYS A 359 -7.73 13.68 -35.87
CA CYS A 359 -7.50 12.29 -35.41
C CYS A 359 -8.51 11.29 -35.99
N GLN A 360 -9.57 11.77 -36.65
CA GLN A 360 -10.69 10.95 -37.11
C GLN A 360 -10.47 10.41 -38.52
N LYS A 361 -11.26 9.40 -38.88
CA LYS A 361 -11.21 8.76 -40.20
C LYS A 361 -11.47 9.79 -41.30
N GLY A 362 -10.62 9.79 -42.32
CA GLY A 362 -10.72 10.71 -43.46
C GLY A 362 -9.84 11.96 -43.37
N SER A 363 -9.13 12.15 -42.26
CA SER A 363 -8.10 13.20 -42.17
C SER A 363 -6.80 12.80 -42.89
N ASP A 364 -5.97 13.80 -43.16
CA ASP A 364 -4.63 13.58 -43.73
C ASP A 364 -3.55 13.16 -42.72
N HIS A 365 -3.89 13.11 -41.43
CA HIS A 365 -2.94 12.75 -40.39
C HIS A 365 -2.48 11.28 -40.55
N PRO A 366 -1.16 10.98 -40.59
CA PRO A 366 -0.66 9.62 -40.82
C PRO A 366 -1.28 8.57 -39.88
N SER A 367 -1.36 8.85 -38.58
CA SER A 367 -1.97 7.94 -37.61
C SER A 367 -3.47 7.70 -37.84
N ALA A 368 -4.21 8.69 -38.37
CA ALA A 368 -5.64 8.55 -38.64
C ALA A 368 -5.92 7.72 -39.90
N LYS A 369 -4.95 7.60 -40.82
CA LYS A 369 -5.02 6.70 -41.98
C LYS A 369 -4.82 5.24 -41.58
N VAL A 370 -4.04 4.97 -40.52
CA VAL A 370 -3.74 3.62 -40.04
C VAL A 370 -4.75 3.17 -38.98
N MET A 371 -5.01 4.00 -37.97
CA MET A 371 -5.84 3.69 -36.82
C MET A 371 -6.60 4.95 -36.37
N PRO A 372 -7.67 5.34 -37.09
CA PRO A 372 -8.49 6.48 -36.69
C PRO A 372 -9.21 6.17 -35.37
N ILE A 373 -9.17 7.12 -34.44
CA ILE A 373 -9.81 7.00 -33.13
C ILE A 373 -10.81 8.14 -32.94
N ALA A 374 -12.10 7.80 -32.87
CA ALA A 374 -13.17 8.80 -32.70
C ALA A 374 -13.18 9.41 -31.29
N GLU A 375 -12.83 8.61 -30.29
CA GLU A 375 -12.84 8.98 -28.88
C GLU A 375 -11.60 8.46 -28.17
N ASN A 376 -11.25 9.07 -27.04
CA ASN A 376 -10.21 8.58 -26.15
C ASN A 376 -10.52 8.82 -24.67
N GLY A 377 -10.22 7.82 -23.84
CA GLY A 377 -10.39 7.92 -22.37
C GLY A 377 -9.25 8.71 -21.68
N ARG A 378 -8.04 8.64 -22.23
CA ARG A 378 -6.84 9.33 -21.73
C ARG A 378 -6.00 9.87 -22.89
N GLN A 379 -5.24 10.92 -22.62
CA GLN A 379 -4.31 11.64 -23.48
C GLN A 379 -2.93 11.66 -22.82
N LEU A 380 -1.89 12.05 -23.56
CA LEU A 380 -0.61 12.38 -22.96
C LEU A 380 -0.68 13.78 -22.34
N ALA A 381 -0.37 13.89 -21.05
CA ALA A 381 -0.17 15.13 -20.32
C ALA A 381 1.27 15.22 -19.81
N ILE A 382 1.78 16.44 -19.68
CA ILE A 382 3.12 16.78 -19.18
C ILE A 382 3.02 17.81 -18.07
#